data_AF-A0A645DLM3-F1
#
_entry.id   AF-A0A645DLM3-F1
#
_cell.length_a   1.000
_cell.length_b   1.000
_cell.length_c   1.000
_cell.angle_alpha   90.00
_cell.angle_beta   90.00
_cell.angle_gamma   90.00
#
_symmetry.space_group_name_H-M   'P 1'
#
loop_
_entity.id
_entity.type
_entity.pdbx_description
1 polymer ?
#
loop_
_entity_poly.entity_id
_entity_poly.type
_entity_poly.pdbx_seq_one_letter_code
_entity_poly.pdbx_strand_id
1 'polypeptide(L)' 'MSYVNPELRPRFESLSVDLKNAILERNVTLNTLDDLINVLQQLVDENETAP' A
#
# COMPACT_ATOMS: atom_id res chain seq x y z
N MET A 1 6.87 7.04 9.30
CA MET A 1 5.45 7.04 9.70
C MET A 1 4.64 7.03 8.43
N SER A 2 3.96 5.92 8.12
CA SER A 2 3.08 5.85 6.97
C SER A 2 1.79 6.62 7.28
N TYR A 3 1.35 7.45 6.34
CA TYR A 3 0.11 8.21 6.46
C TYR A 3 -0.93 7.63 5.53
N VAL A 4 -2.14 7.42 6.03
CA VAL A 4 -3.27 6.94 5.24
C VAL A 4 -4.42 7.92 5.40
N ASN A 5 -4.84 8.53 4.29
CA ASN A 5 -5.99 9.40 4.27
C ASN A 5 -7.22 8.63 4.82
N PRO A 6 -7.99 9.19 5.78
CA PRO A 6 -9.20 8.57 6.32
C PRO A 6 -10.21 8.13 5.24
N GLU A 7 -10.26 8.79 4.09
CA GLU A 7 -11.11 8.39 2.95
C GLU A 7 -10.67 7.06 2.30
N LEU A 8 -9.38 6.72 2.42
CA LEU A 8 -8.80 5.48 1.89
C LEU A 8 -8.72 4.37 2.93
N ARG A 9 -8.88 4.67 4.23
CA ARG A 9 -8.90 3.67 5.31
C ARG A 9 -9.76 2.44 5.02
N PRO A 10 -11.04 2.55 4.60
CA PRO A 10 -11.86 1.35 4.37
C PRO A 10 -11.30 0.44 3.26
N ARG A 11 -10.65 1.03 2.25
CA ARG A 11 -9.95 0.28 1.20
C ARG A 11 -8.67 -0.35 1.72
N PHE A 12 -7.89 0.42 2.47
CA PHE A 12 -6.66 -0.05 3.09
C PHE A 12 -6.93 -1.22 4.06
N GLU A 13 -7.99 -1.11 4.86
CA GLU A 13 -8.43 -2.16 5.80
C GLU A 13 -8.95 -3.41 5.08
N SER A 14 -9.55 -3.26 3.90
CA SER A 14 -9.96 -4.39 3.03
C SER A 14 -8.78 -5.17 2.44
N LEU A 15 -7.56 -4.60 2.43
CA LEU A 15 -6.37 -5.32 1.99
C LEU A 15 -5.97 -6.41 3.00
N SER A 16 -5.26 -7.43 2.51
CA SER A 16 -4.65 -8.47 3.35
C SER A 16 -3.63 -7.87 4.32
N VAL A 17 -3.40 -8.56 5.44
CA VAL A 17 -2.44 -8.14 6.47
C VAL A 17 -1.03 -8.00 5.91
N ASP A 18 -0.59 -8.92 5.04
CA ASP A 18 0.71 -8.82 4.36
C ASP A 18 0.88 -7.54 3.55
N LEU A 19 -0.11 -7.18 2.72
CA LEU A 19 -0.07 -5.93 1.96
C LEU A 19 -0.02 -4.73 2.89
N LYS A 20 -0.83 -4.70 3.96
CA LYS A 20 -0.79 -3.61 4.94
C LYS A 20 0.58 -3.50 5.59
N ASN A 21 1.18 -4.61 6.01
CA ASN A 21 2.53 -4.61 6.59
C ASN A 21 3.57 -4.12 5.59
N ALA A 22 3.58 -4.64 4.38
CA ALA A 22 4.53 -4.22 3.35
C ALA A 22 4.40 -2.72 3.01
N ILE A 23 3.18 -2.19 3.00
CA ILE A 23 2.90 -0.76 2.82
C ILE A 23 3.41 0.06 4.03
N LEU A 24 3.20 -0.44 5.24
CA LEU A 24 3.64 0.20 6.48
C LEU A 24 5.18 0.23 6.59
N GLU A 25 5.86 -0.86 6.25
CA GLU A 25 7.33 -0.96 6.26
C GLU A 25 7.98 0.06 5.32
N ARG A 26 7.31 0.37 4.20
CA ARG A 26 7.78 1.34 3.20
C ARG A 26 7.56 2.80 3.57
N ASN A 27 6.92 3.11 4.70
CA ASN A 27 6.68 4.48 5.16
C ASN A 27 5.97 5.37 4.12
N VAL A 28 4.99 4.82 3.39
CA VAL A 28 4.30 5.55 2.30
C VAL A 28 3.25 6.56 2.79
N THR A 29 2.84 7.46 1.90
CA THR A 29 1.96 8.60 2.22
C THR A 29 0.73 8.58 1.31
N LEU A 30 -0.24 7.74 1.65
CA LEU A 30 -1.44 7.52 0.85
C LEU A 30 -2.43 8.69 1.01
N ASN A 31 -2.31 9.69 0.15
CA ASN A 31 -3.21 10.86 0.12
C ASN A 31 -4.40 10.66 -0.83
N THR A 32 -4.18 9.96 -1.94
CA THR A 32 -5.18 9.72 -2.99
C THR A 32 -5.25 8.24 -3.35
N LEU A 33 -6.32 7.87 -4.06
CA LEU A 33 -6.54 6.51 -4.54
C LEU A 33 -5.43 6.08 -5.52
N ASP A 34 -4.89 7.03 -6.29
CA ASP A 34 -3.79 6.81 -7.21
C ASP A 34 -2.51 6.39 -6.47
N ASP A 35 -2.22 7.04 -5.33
CA ASP A 35 -1.09 6.67 -4.45
C ASP A 35 -1.22 5.21 -3.96
N LEU A 36 -2.45 4.80 -3.60
CA LEU A 36 -2.74 3.43 -3.20
C LEU A 36 -2.49 2.43 -4.34
N ILE A 37 -2.96 2.74 -5.55
CA ILE A 37 -2.76 1.88 -6.72
C ILE A 37 -1.27 1.76 -7.04
N ASN A 38 -0.54 2.87 -7.00
CA ASN A 38 0.87 2.91 -7.36
C ASN A 38 1.71 2.08 -6.37
N VAL A 39 1.45 2.22 -5.07
CA VAL A 39 2.12 1.43 -4.04
C VAL A 39 1.80 -0.06 -4.16
N LEU A 40 0.54 -0.41 -4.43
CA LEU A 40 0.14 -1.80 -4.67
C LEU A 40 0.84 -2.38 -5.91
N GLN A 41 0.94 -1.61 -6.99
CA GLN A 41 1.65 -2.01 -8.19
C GLN A 41 3.14 -2.24 -7.93
N GLN A 42 3.80 -1.32 -7.22
CA GLN A 42 5.21 -1.51 -6.85
C GLN A 42 5.43 -2.77 -6.02
N LEU A 43 4.54 -3.05 -5.07
CA LEU A 43 4.62 -4.25 -4.25
C LEU A 43 4.49 -5.55 -5.05
N VAL A 44 3.56 -5.57 -6.02
CA VAL A 44 3.36 -6.71 -6.91
C VAL A 44 4.55 -6.89 -7.83
N ASP A 45 5.02 -5.80 -8.44
CA ASP A 45 6.16 -5.81 -9.37
C ASP A 45 7.45 -6.27 -8.66
N GLU A 46 7.71 -5.78 -7.45
CA GLU A 46 8.87 -6.23 -6.65
C GLU A 46 8.76 -7.69 -6.22
N ASN A 47 7.55 -8.20 -5.95
CA ASN A 47 7.35 -9.59 -5.56
C ASN A 47 7.39 -10.56 -6.75
N GLU A 48 7.01 -10.12 -7.95
CA GLU A 48 7.12 -10.89 -9.20
C GLU A 48 8.55 -10.87 -9.78
N THR A 49 9.36 -9.86 -9.44
CA THR A 49 10.74 -9.71 -9.94
C THR A 49 11.78 -10.47 -9.09
N ALA A 50 11.36 -11.19 -8.05
CA ALA A 50 12.23 -12.14 -7.35
C ALA A 50 12.36 -13.44 -8.18
N PRO A 51 13.55 -13.78 -8.73
CA PRO A 51 13.76 -14.98 -9.55
C PRO A 51 13.67 -16.30 -8.77
#